data_AF-A0A0M3JDC3-F1
#
_entry.id   AF-A0A0M3JDC3-F1
#
_cell.length_a   1.000
_cell.length_b   1.000
_cell.length_c   1.000
_cell.angle_alpha   90.00
_cell.angle_beta   90.00
_cell.angle_gamma   90.00
#
_symmetry.space_group_name_H-M   'P 1'
#
loop_
_entity.id
_entity.type
_entity.pdbx_description
1 polymer ?
#
loop_
_entity_poly.entity_id
_entity_poly.type
_entity_poly.pdbx_seq_one_letter_code
_entity_poly.pdbx_strand_id
1 'polypeptide(L)'
;LTALLTIHAHDSQLAAIRFSADAKKLATASTKGTVIRVFAIPTGERLFEFTRGLKRCVAIHSLAFSKDSLYLCSTSNTETVHVYKLEKSDNQSQQRCVRFGGWDIQFTFIFSVFFRRISQNFWLNFAKPVSSECMSSQTVNDSYEEG
;
A
#
# COMPACT_ATOMS: atom_id res chain seq x y z
N LEU A 1 31.49 -5.77 27.14
CA LEU A 1 30.18 -5.22 26.69
C LEU A 1 29.81 -5.94 25.40
N THR A 2 28.75 -6.74 25.41
CA THR A 2 28.24 -7.43 24.23
C THR A 2 27.10 -6.62 23.61
N ALA A 3 26.97 -6.62 22.29
CA ALA A 3 25.83 -5.99 21.62
C ALA A 3 24.56 -6.78 21.92
N LEU A 4 23.54 -6.13 22.51
CA LEU A 4 22.26 -6.78 22.83
C LEU A 4 21.40 -6.98 21.59
N LEU A 5 21.46 -6.05 20.63
CA LEU A 5 20.66 -6.04 19.41
C LEU A 5 21.47 -5.48 18.25
N THR A 6 21.52 -6.21 17.14
CA THR A 6 22.14 -5.77 15.88
C THR A 6 21.07 -5.66 14.81
N ILE A 7 20.89 -4.47 14.24
CA ILE A 7 19.86 -4.19 13.23
C ILE A 7 20.55 -3.79 11.92
N HIS A 8 20.31 -4.56 10.86
CA HIS A 8 20.72 -4.20 9.50
C HIS A 8 19.75 -3.17 8.91
N ALA A 9 19.92 -1.91 9.28
CA ALA A 9 18.97 -0.85 8.94
C ALA A 9 19.05 -0.40 7.48
N HIS A 10 20.25 -0.28 6.90
CA HIS A 10 20.46 0.23 5.54
C HIS A 10 21.71 -0.40 4.90
N ASP A 11 21.72 -0.55 3.57
CA ASP A 11 22.88 -1.10 2.81
C ASP A 11 24.05 -0.12 2.66
N SER A 12 23.87 1.11 3.15
CA SER A 12 24.82 2.20 3.02
C SER A 12 25.01 2.87 4.38
N GLN A 13 26.09 3.64 4.49
CA GLN A 13 26.48 4.29 5.75
C GLN A 13 25.32 5.08 6.35
N LEU A 14 25.15 4.92 7.67
CA LEU A 14 24.16 5.66 8.45
C LEU A 14 24.57 7.13 8.55
N ALA A 15 23.66 8.02 8.22
CA ALA A 15 23.87 9.47 8.35
C ALA A 15 23.27 10.01 9.65
N ALA A 16 22.10 9.50 10.05
CA ALA A 16 21.41 9.97 11.24
C ALA A 16 20.69 8.81 11.96
N ILE A 17 20.66 8.92 13.28
CA ILE A 17 19.98 8.00 14.19
C ILE A 17 19.32 8.80 15.32
N ARG A 18 18.12 8.40 15.73
CA ARG A 18 17.40 9.07 16.82
C ARG A 18 16.54 8.08 17.58
N PHE A 19 16.62 8.09 18.91
CA PHE A 19 15.64 7.43 19.76
C PHE A 19 14.41 8.32 19.97
N SER A 20 13.27 7.67 20.06
CA SER A 20 12.05 8.27 20.57
C SER A 20 12.18 8.60 22.05
N ALA A 21 11.37 9.55 22.54
CA ALA A 21 11.41 9.99 23.95
C ALA A 21 11.05 8.86 24.93
N ASP A 22 10.23 7.90 24.47
CA ASP A 22 9.84 6.69 25.20
C ASP A 22 10.85 5.54 25.07
N ALA A 23 11.93 5.72 24.30
CA ALA A 23 12.95 4.71 23.97
C ALA A 23 12.43 3.41 23.32
N LYS A 24 11.15 3.36 22.90
CA LYS A 24 10.54 2.17 22.26
C LYS A 24 10.76 2.13 20.75
N LYS A 25 11.11 3.27 20.15
CA LYS A 25 11.30 3.42 18.71
C LYS A 25 12.69 3.99 18.39
N LEU A 26 13.29 3.48 17.33
CA LEU A 26 14.56 3.94 16.79
C LEU A 26 14.41 4.34 15.33
N ALA A 27 14.59 5.63 15.01
CA ALA A 27 14.64 6.09 13.63
C ALA A 27 16.07 6.07 13.10
N THR A 28 16.21 5.67 11.84
CA THR A 28 17.50 5.60 11.14
C THR A 28 17.36 6.13 9.71
N ALA A 29 18.40 6.81 9.24
CA ALA A 29 18.53 7.23 7.86
C ALA A 29 19.93 6.95 7.34
N SER A 30 20.01 6.54 6.09
CA SER A 30 21.27 6.39 5.35
C SER A 30 21.72 7.72 4.74
N THR A 31 23.00 7.81 4.41
CA THR A 31 23.62 8.88 3.60
C THR A 31 22.95 9.06 2.23
N LYS A 32 22.34 8.01 1.67
CA LYS A 32 21.53 8.14 0.44
C LYS A 32 20.24 8.94 0.69
N GLY A 33 19.71 8.90 1.91
CA GLY A 33 18.53 9.64 2.37
C GLY A 33 17.24 9.40 1.57
N THR A 34 17.19 8.31 0.80
CA THR A 34 16.03 7.90 0.00
C THR A 34 14.93 7.31 0.87
N VAL A 35 15.34 6.56 1.89
CA VAL A 35 14.48 5.81 2.80
C VAL A 35 14.83 6.14 4.25
N ILE A 36 13.80 6.39 5.05
CA ILE A 36 13.91 6.54 6.50
C ILE A 36 13.15 5.37 7.13
N ARG A 37 13.79 4.66 8.06
CA ARG A 37 13.21 3.48 8.71
C ARG A 37 13.07 3.72 10.20
N VAL A 38 11.98 3.20 10.77
CA VAL A 38 11.73 3.22 12.21
C VAL A 38 11.60 1.79 12.70
N PHE A 39 12.35 1.45 13.74
CA PHE A 39 12.39 0.12 14.36
C PHE A 39 11.79 0.14 15.75
N ALA A 40 11.16 -0.96 16.14
CA ALA A 40 10.77 -1.25 17.51
C ALA A 40 11.98 -1.74 18.31
N ILE A 41 12.08 -1.28 19.55
CA ILE A 41 13.09 -1.71 20.52
C ILE A 41 12.34 -2.31 21.72
N PRO A 42 12.74 -3.49 22.23
CA PRO A 42 13.99 -4.21 21.95
C PRO A 42 13.94 -5.24 20.81
N THR A 43 12.79 -5.43 20.15
CA THR A 43 12.62 -6.53 19.18
C THR A 43 13.44 -6.38 17.89
N GLY A 44 13.80 -5.14 17.52
CA GLY A 44 14.49 -4.84 16.26
C GLY A 44 13.59 -4.92 15.03
N GLU A 45 12.27 -5.07 15.21
CA GLU A 45 11.31 -5.16 14.12
C GLU A 45 11.15 -3.80 13.43
N ARG A 46 11.11 -3.80 12.09
CA ARG A 46 10.86 -2.57 11.32
C ARG A 46 9.37 -2.22 11.36
N LEU A 47 9.03 -1.14 12.05
CA LEU A 47 7.66 -0.64 12.18
C LEU A 47 7.23 0.20 10.99
N PHE A 48 8.10 1.10 10.54
CA PHE A 48 7.77 2.07 9.49
C PHE A 48 8.90 2.22 8.49
N GLU A 49 8.50 2.51 7.26
CA GLU A 49 9.40 2.86 6.18
C GLU A 49 8.80 4.02 5.39
N PHE A 50 9.55 5.12 5.33
CA PHE A 50 9.15 6.32 4.63
C PHE A 50 10.08 6.57 3.45
N THR A 51 9.52 6.71 2.26
CA THR A 51 10.25 7.05 1.04
C THR A 51 9.98 8.51 0.70
N ARG A 52 11.02 9.28 0.39
CA ARG A 52 10.88 10.70 0.00
C ARG A 52 10.63 10.94 -1.49
N GLY A 53 10.73 9.89 -2.31
CA GLY A 53 10.57 9.96 -3.76
C GLY A 53 11.80 9.47 -4.53
N LEU A 54 11.60 9.20 -5.82
CA LEU A 54 12.52 8.37 -6.62
C LEU A 54 13.73 9.09 -7.23
N LYS A 55 13.77 10.42 -7.30
CA LYS A 55 14.65 11.08 -8.29
C LYS A 55 15.97 11.69 -7.79
N ARG A 56 16.25 11.76 -6.48
CA ARG A 56 17.53 12.32 -6.02
C ARG A 56 17.99 11.76 -4.68
N CYS A 57 19.28 11.42 -4.58
CA CYS A 57 19.95 11.16 -3.31
C CYS A 57 20.03 12.46 -2.51
N VAL A 58 19.73 12.38 -1.22
CA VAL A 58 19.70 13.56 -0.36
C VAL A 58 20.46 13.29 0.94
N ALA A 59 21.31 14.23 1.34
CA ALA A 59 21.93 14.22 2.65
C ALA A 59 20.91 14.57 3.75
N ILE A 60 20.64 13.62 4.64
CA ILE A 60 19.85 13.85 5.86
C ILE A 60 20.76 14.43 6.92
N HIS A 61 20.37 15.57 7.50
CA HIS A 61 21.16 16.23 8.55
C HIS A 61 20.70 15.81 9.94
N SER A 62 19.39 15.71 10.16
CA SER A 62 18.84 15.37 11.47
C SER A 62 17.47 14.72 11.38
N LEU A 63 17.20 13.85 12.36
CA LEU A 63 15.92 13.21 12.63
C LEU A 63 15.47 13.62 14.03
N ALA A 64 14.19 13.95 14.19
CA ALA A 64 13.63 14.33 15.49
C ALA A 64 12.26 13.70 15.68
N PHE A 65 12.08 13.00 16.81
CA PHE A 65 10.76 12.56 17.24
C PHE A 65 10.04 13.70 17.95
N SER A 66 8.73 13.75 17.77
CA SER A 66 7.85 14.51 18.66
C SER A 66 7.86 13.90 20.07
N LYS A 67 7.56 14.71 21.08
CA LYS A 67 7.54 14.28 22.49
C LYS A 67 6.50 13.19 22.77
N ASP A 68 5.41 13.19 22.01
CA ASP A 68 4.35 12.17 22.03
C ASP A 68 4.71 10.89 21.24
N SER A 69 5.85 10.87 20.55
CA SER A 69 6.31 9.73 19.73
C SER A 69 5.34 9.37 18.59
N LEU A 70 4.46 10.29 18.18
CA LEU A 70 3.49 10.13 17.09
C LEU A 70 4.00 10.68 15.75
N TYR A 71 4.97 11.59 15.79
CA TYR A 71 5.54 12.19 14.59
C TYR A 71 7.05 12.07 14.55
N LEU A 72 7.59 11.94 13.33
CA LEU A 72 9.00 11.97 13.03
C LEU A 72 9.28 13.07 12.00
N CYS A 73 10.15 14.02 12.35
CA CYS A 73 10.61 15.06 11.44
C CYS A 73 11.97 14.67 10.85
N SER A 74 12.16 14.91 9.55
CA SER A 74 13.45 14.79 8.88
C SER A 74 13.83 16.10 8.21
N THR A 75 15.08 16.50 8.43
CA THR A 75 15.69 17.67 7.81
C THR A 75 16.79 17.22 6.87
N SER A 76 16.95 17.94 5.77
CA SER A 76 17.90 17.56 4.73
C SER A 76 18.41 18.76 3.97
N ASN A 77 19.31 18.55 3.01
CA ASN A 77 19.82 19.63 2.16
C ASN A 77 18.79 20.17 1.14
N THR A 78 17.56 19.63 1.12
CA THR A 78 16.45 20.23 0.39
C THR A 78 15.87 21.39 1.20
N GLU A 79 15.28 22.37 0.53
CA GLU A 79 14.56 23.49 1.15
C GLU A 79 13.25 23.07 1.83
N THR A 80 13.08 21.78 2.10
CA THR A 80 11.85 21.17 2.63
C THR A 80 12.15 20.30 3.84
N VAL A 81 11.27 20.40 4.84
CA VAL A 81 11.25 19.51 6.00
C VAL A 81 10.08 18.55 5.83
N HIS A 82 10.31 17.26 6.09
CA HIS A 82 9.26 16.25 6.01
C HIS A 82 8.85 15.82 7.40
N VAL A 83 7.55 15.74 7.64
CA VAL A 83 6.96 15.25 8.89
C VAL A 83 6.17 14.00 8.57
N TYR A 84 6.52 12.90 9.22
CA TYR A 84 5.87 11.60 9.06
C TYR A 84 5.02 11.32 10.29
N LYS A 85 3.78 10.90 10.06
CA LYS A 85 2.89 10.39 11.11
C LYS A 85 3.19 8.90 11.32
N LEU A 86 3.44 8.51 12.56
CA LEU A 86 3.81 7.15 12.98
C LEU A 86 2.56 6.36 13.40
N GLU A 87 1.57 6.30 12.52
CA GLU A 87 0.37 5.50 12.76
C GLU A 87 0.51 4.13 12.10
N LYS A 88 0.38 3.08 12.90
CA LYS A 88 0.23 1.73 12.38
C LYS A 88 -1.17 1.64 11.79
N SER A 89 -1.28 1.74 10.47
CA SER A 89 -2.49 1.33 9.79
C SER A 89 -2.59 -0.19 9.91
N ASP A 90 -3.38 -0.69 10.86
CA ASP A 90 -3.70 -2.13 11.00
C ASP A 90 -4.40 -2.75 9.77
N ASN A 91 -4.54 -1.98 8.69
CA ASN A 91 -5.17 -2.33 7.43
C ASN A 91 -4.33 -3.29 6.55
N GLN A 92 -3.19 -3.82 7.02
CA GLN A 92 -2.44 -4.87 6.31
C GLN A 92 -2.72 -6.30 6.81
N SER A 93 -3.79 -6.50 7.58
CA SER A 93 -4.31 -7.84 7.90
C SER A 93 -5.29 -8.40 6.85
N GLN A 94 -5.63 -7.62 5.82
CA GLN A 94 -6.59 -8.04 4.78
C GLN A 94 -6.09 -7.78 3.35
N GLN A 95 -4.89 -8.27 3.04
CA GLN A 95 -4.70 -8.99 1.77
C GLN A 95 -4.90 -10.48 2.01
N ARG A 96 -5.95 -10.83 2.75
CA ARG A 96 -6.53 -12.16 2.66
C ARG A 96 -7.36 -12.11 1.39
N CYS A 97 -6.92 -12.79 0.35
CA CYS A 97 -7.69 -13.06 -0.85
C CYS A 97 -9.15 -13.30 -0.44
N VAL A 98 -10.04 -12.39 -0.83
CA VAL A 98 -11.48 -12.62 -0.77
C VAL A 98 -11.75 -13.69 -1.82
N ARG A 99 -11.61 -14.96 -1.42
CA ARG A 99 -12.25 -16.06 -2.11
C ARG A 99 -13.75 -15.81 -1.95
N PHE A 100 -14.38 -15.22 -2.96
CA PHE A 100 -15.81 -15.40 -3.14
C PHE A 100 -16.00 -16.89 -3.42
N GLY A 101 -16.55 -17.60 -2.43
CA GLY A 101 -17.08 -18.94 -2.65
C GLY A 101 -18.13 -18.89 -3.76
N GLY A 102 -18.22 -19.86 -4.65
CA GLY A 102 -17.39 -21.03 -4.78
C GLY A 102 -17.71 -21.75 -6.09
N TRP A 103 -16.69 -22.42 -6.61
CA TRP A 103 -16.82 -23.72 -7.27
C TRP A 103 -15.49 -24.43 -6.95
N ASP A 104 -15.49 -25.24 -5.90
CA ASP A 104 -14.41 -26.18 -5.63
C ASP A 104 -14.39 -27.23 -6.74
N ILE A 105 -13.33 -27.29 -7.53
CA ILE A 105 -12.68 -28.56 -7.87
C ILE A 105 -11.16 -28.32 -7.92
N GLN A 106 -10.46 -29.04 -7.04
CA GLN A 106 -9.01 -29.27 -7.03
C GLN A 106 -8.46 -29.57 -8.42
N PHE A 107 -7.29 -29.03 -8.78
CA PHE A 107 -6.20 -29.82 -9.37
C PHE A 107 -4.89 -29.03 -9.35
N THR A 108 -3.95 -29.56 -8.59
CA THR A 108 -2.51 -29.33 -8.62
C THR A 108 -1.95 -29.38 -10.04
N PHE A 109 -0.87 -28.62 -10.27
CA PHE A 109 0.34 -28.95 -11.06
C PHE A 109 0.84 -27.77 -11.93
N ILE A 110 1.92 -27.17 -11.43
CA ILE A 110 3.18 -26.80 -12.12
C ILE A 110 3.16 -26.97 -13.65
N PHE A 111 3.52 -25.92 -14.40
CA PHE A 111 4.51 -25.89 -15.51
C PHE A 111 4.51 -24.44 -16.05
N SER A 112 5.55 -23.66 -15.74
CA SER A 112 6.71 -23.40 -16.62
C SER A 112 6.35 -22.63 -17.90
N VAL A 113 7.08 -21.53 -18.08
CA VAL A 113 7.67 -21.02 -19.33
C VAL A 113 7.22 -21.76 -20.58
N PHE A 114 6.73 -21.00 -21.56
CA PHE A 114 7.08 -21.06 -22.99
C PHE A 114 5.85 -20.80 -23.87
N PHE A 115 6.07 -19.93 -24.87
CA PHE A 115 5.33 -19.85 -26.12
C PHE A 115 3.95 -19.17 -26.09
N ARG A 116 3.90 -17.98 -26.69
CA ARG A 116 3.56 -17.72 -28.11
C ARG A 116 2.04 -17.64 -28.28
N ARG A 117 1.52 -16.43 -28.51
CA ARG A 117 1.36 -15.84 -29.86
C ARG A 117 0.35 -16.60 -30.71
N ILE A 118 -0.81 -15.98 -30.89
CA ILE A 118 -1.76 -15.97 -32.03
C ILE A 118 -2.98 -15.22 -31.46
N SER A 119 -3.24 -13.95 -31.79
CA SER A 119 -3.72 -13.37 -33.05
C SER A 119 -5.06 -13.94 -33.52
N GLN A 120 -5.96 -12.99 -33.84
CA GLN A 120 -7.18 -13.11 -34.64
C GLN A 120 -8.48 -13.41 -33.88
N ASN A 121 -9.23 -12.32 -33.65
CA ASN A 121 -10.51 -12.03 -34.30
C ASN A 121 -11.44 -13.20 -34.64
N PHE A 122 -12.73 -12.89 -34.44
CA PHE A 122 -13.81 -13.10 -35.40
C PHE A 122 -14.77 -14.26 -35.12
N TRP A 123 -16.06 -13.92 -35.29
CA TRP A 123 -17.26 -14.76 -35.30
C TRP A 123 -17.82 -15.23 -33.95
N LEU A 124 -18.89 -14.61 -33.42
CA LEU A 124 -20.31 -14.53 -33.86
C LEU A 124 -21.18 -15.65 -33.27
N ASN A 125 -22.25 -15.17 -32.61
CA ASN A 125 -23.61 -15.72 -32.55
C ASN A 125 -23.84 -17.11 -31.96
N PHE A 126 -24.67 -17.17 -30.93
CA PHE A 126 -25.77 -18.14 -30.69
C PHE A 126 -26.36 -17.73 -29.32
N ALA A 127 -27.64 -17.49 -29.06
CA ALA A 127 -28.88 -17.46 -29.81
C ALA A 127 -29.94 -16.77 -28.90
N LYS A 128 -30.98 -16.17 -29.48
CA LYS A 128 -32.22 -15.77 -28.79
C LYS A 128 -33.24 -16.92 -28.84
N PRO A 129 -34.18 -16.97 -27.87
CA PRO A 129 -35.62 -17.13 -28.18
C PRO A 129 -36.46 -16.08 -27.40
N VAL A 130 -37.32 -15.24 -27.99
CA VAL A 130 -38.71 -15.45 -28.50
C VAL A 130 -39.65 -15.97 -27.39
N SER A 131 -40.36 -15.06 -26.69
CA SER A 131 -41.81 -14.68 -26.84
C SER A 131 -42.72 -15.62 -26.03
N SER A 132 -43.92 -15.33 -25.52
CA SER A 132 -44.96 -14.29 -25.64
C SER A 132 -46.00 -14.63 -24.53
N GLU A 133 -46.74 -13.74 -23.87
CA GLU A 133 -48.04 -13.15 -24.26
C GLU A 133 -48.53 -12.36 -23.01
N CYS A 134 -48.90 -11.07 -23.14
CA CYS A 134 -50.27 -10.51 -23.17
C CYS A 134 -51.06 -10.65 -21.86
N MET A 135 -51.85 -9.69 -21.34
CA MET A 135 -52.49 -8.52 -21.94
C MET A 135 -53.15 -7.65 -20.83
N SER A 136 -53.34 -6.36 -21.14
CA SER A 136 -54.39 -5.42 -20.65
C SER A 136 -54.37 -4.99 -19.17
N SER A 137 -54.70 -3.76 -18.77
CA SER A 137 -55.58 -2.76 -19.41
C SER A 137 -55.29 -1.34 -18.89
N GLN A 138 -55.74 -0.36 -19.68
CA GLN A 138 -55.62 1.10 -19.57
C GLN A 138 -56.43 1.73 -18.43
N THR A 139 -56.06 2.97 -18.07
CA THR A 139 -56.88 4.22 -18.07
C THR A 139 -55.96 5.39 -17.69
N VAL A 140 -55.53 6.25 -18.63
CA VAL A 140 -56.09 7.59 -18.97
C VAL A 140 -56.59 8.38 -17.76
N ASN A 141 -55.96 9.53 -17.50
CA ASN A 141 -56.65 10.82 -17.39
C ASN A 141 -55.66 11.99 -17.50
N ASP A 142 -55.90 12.80 -18.52
CA ASP A 142 -55.36 14.13 -18.76
C ASP A 142 -55.75 15.12 -17.64
N SER A 143 -55.00 16.21 -17.47
CA SER A 143 -55.44 17.59 -17.80
C SER A 143 -54.98 18.72 -16.85
N TYR A 144 -54.60 19.85 -17.48
CA TYR A 144 -54.54 21.28 -17.07
C TYR A 144 -53.39 21.76 -16.13
N GLU A 145 -52.46 22.63 -16.59
CA GLU A 145 -52.51 24.10 -16.86
C GLU A 145 -52.65 24.94 -15.57
N GLU A 146 -52.13 26.16 -15.38
CA GLU A 146 -51.43 27.18 -16.17
C GLU A 146 -50.80 28.16 -15.14
N GLY A 147 -49.85 29.02 -15.55
CA GLY A 147 -49.36 30.14 -14.75
C GLY A 147 -47.98 30.62 -15.15
#